data_AF-A0A3B1DJL5-F1
#
_entry.id   AF-A0A3B1DJL5-F1
#
_cell.length_a   1.000
_cell.length_b   1.000
_cell.length_c   1.000
_cell.angle_alpha   90.00
_cell.angle_beta   90.00
_cell.angle_gamma   90.00
#
_symmetry.space_group_name_H-M   'P 1'
#
loop_
_entity.id
_entity.type
_entity.pdbx_description
1 polymer ?
#
loop_
_entity_poly.entity_id
_entity_poly.type
_entity_poly.pdbx_seq_one_letter_code
_entity_poly.pdbx_strand_id
1 'polypeptide(L)'
;MHVNIKSTLVVGALMSIVALGCSQPTATNSQDAIEKAKAKQTVEAKVSYLVKEANAFVSKEKFDEGVKTAKYILSNLDENSSEAKNIIEQAKTKLKAFAEKKAEELKTEANKKLGDVKGKIGSLGK
;
A
#
# COMPACT_ATOMS: atom_id res chain seq x y z
N MET A 1 41.79 -28.76 -45.52
CA MET A 1 41.21 -27.40 -45.59
C MET A 1 40.35 -27.32 -46.84
N HIS A 2 39.02 -27.31 -46.70
CA HIS A 2 38.05 -26.73 -47.65
C HIS A 2 36.74 -26.57 -46.86
N VAL A 3 36.37 -25.31 -46.65
CA VAL A 3 35.19 -24.86 -45.89
C VAL A 3 33.99 -24.89 -46.85
N ASN A 4 32.88 -25.50 -46.46
CA ASN A 4 31.59 -25.35 -47.17
C ASN A 4 30.52 -24.94 -46.17
N ILE A 5 30.45 -23.64 -45.91
CA ILE A 5 29.43 -22.97 -45.13
C ILE A 5 28.23 -22.74 -46.06
N LYS A 6 27.18 -23.55 -45.91
CA LYS A 6 25.88 -23.27 -46.52
C LYS A 6 25.10 -22.37 -45.57
N SER A 7 25.03 -21.10 -45.94
CA SER A 7 24.12 -20.08 -45.41
C SER A 7 22.73 -20.64 -45.16
N THR A 8 22.28 -20.64 -43.91
CA THR A 8 20.85 -20.66 -43.59
C THR A 8 20.57 -19.48 -42.68
N LEU A 9 20.11 -18.42 -43.34
CA LEU A 9 19.60 -17.18 -42.80
C LEU A 9 18.23 -17.47 -42.16
N VAL A 10 18.16 -17.62 -40.84
CA VAL A 10 16.89 -17.54 -40.10
C VAL A 10 16.77 -16.14 -39.52
N VAL A 11 16.13 -15.28 -40.31
CA VAL A 11 15.47 -14.06 -39.86
C VAL A 11 14.35 -14.50 -38.92
N GLY A 12 14.46 -14.17 -37.63
CA GLY A 12 13.49 -14.57 -36.62
C GLY A 12 13.46 -13.60 -35.45
N ALA A 13 12.72 -12.52 -35.64
CA ALA A 13 12.09 -11.68 -34.61
C ALA A 13 12.97 -11.08 -33.50
N LEU A 14 13.23 -9.77 -33.66
CA LEU A 14 13.15 -8.75 -32.62
C LEU A 14 12.25 -9.16 -31.44
N MET A 15 12.83 -9.71 -30.38
CA MET A 15 12.17 -9.77 -29.09
C MET A 15 12.62 -8.53 -28.31
N SER A 16 11.92 -7.42 -28.58
CA SER A 16 11.91 -6.23 -27.75
C SER A 16 11.53 -6.68 -26.34
N ILE A 17 12.51 -6.90 -25.47
CA ILE A 17 12.26 -7.00 -24.03
C ILE A 17 11.89 -5.59 -23.61
N VAL A 18 10.60 -5.29 -23.76
CA VAL A 18 9.95 -4.14 -23.17
C VAL A 18 10.31 -4.21 -21.70
N ALA A 19 11.16 -3.30 -21.26
CA ALA A 19 11.34 -2.98 -19.86
C ALA A 19 10.01 -2.37 -19.37
N LEU A 20 9.00 -3.23 -19.23
CA LEU A 20 7.85 -2.94 -18.43
C LEU A 20 8.43 -2.74 -17.03
N GLY A 21 8.48 -1.49 -16.60
CA GLY A 21 8.51 -1.12 -15.19
C GLY A 21 7.24 -1.66 -14.54
N CYS A 22 7.14 -2.99 -14.41
CA CYS A 22 6.12 -3.68 -13.68
C CYS A 22 6.38 -3.37 -12.21
N SER A 23 5.81 -2.24 -11.77
CA SER A 23 5.46 -2.08 -10.37
C SER A 23 4.59 -3.28 -10.02
N GLN A 24 5.19 -4.30 -9.42
CA GLN A 24 4.44 -5.46 -8.95
C GLN A 24 3.26 -4.94 -8.12
N PRO A 25 2.03 -5.43 -8.38
CA PRO A 25 0.87 -4.98 -7.64
C PRO A 25 1.13 -5.17 -6.16
N THR A 26 0.97 -4.08 -5.42
CA THR A 26 1.05 -4.07 -3.96
C THR A 26 0.07 -5.12 -3.43
N ALA A 27 0.46 -5.80 -2.37
CA ALA A 27 -0.34 -6.82 -1.74
C ALA A 27 -1.71 -6.27 -1.34
N THR A 28 -2.71 -7.13 -1.34
CA THR A 28 -4.10 -6.70 -1.09
C THR A 28 -4.36 -6.55 0.41
N ASN A 29 -3.69 -7.38 1.21
CA ASN A 29 -3.72 -7.42 2.67
C ASN A 29 -2.37 -7.93 3.21
N SER A 30 -2.21 -7.87 4.53
CA SER A 30 -1.01 -8.29 5.25
C SER A 30 -0.66 -9.76 5.05
N GLN A 31 -1.65 -10.65 4.97
CA GLN A 31 -1.41 -12.07 4.74
C GLN A 31 -0.80 -12.32 3.35
N ASP A 32 -1.35 -11.73 2.29
CA ASP A 32 -0.82 -11.79 0.92
C ASP A 32 0.61 -11.20 0.85
N ALA A 33 0.87 -10.10 1.57
CA ALA A 33 2.22 -9.53 1.68
C ALA A 33 3.19 -10.53 2.33
N ILE A 34 2.79 -11.13 3.45
CA ILE A 34 3.61 -12.12 4.17
C ILE A 34 3.87 -13.36 3.30
N GLU A 35 2.87 -13.85 2.57
CA GLU A 35 3.06 -14.98 1.66
C GLU A 35 4.01 -14.65 0.51
N LYS A 36 3.88 -13.48 -0.12
CA LYS A 36 4.82 -13.01 -1.15
C LYS A 36 6.24 -12.81 -0.60
N ALA A 37 6.37 -12.41 0.65
CA ALA A 37 7.68 -12.30 1.30
C ALA A 37 8.35 -13.67 1.45
N LYS A 38 7.60 -14.76 1.72
CA LYS A 38 8.18 -16.10 1.87
C LYS A 38 8.96 -16.55 0.63
N ALA A 39 8.59 -16.08 -0.56
CA ALA A 39 9.29 -16.36 -1.81
C ALA A 39 10.65 -15.62 -1.96
N LYS A 40 10.97 -14.68 -1.06
CA LYS A 40 12.27 -14.01 -1.04
C LYS A 40 13.31 -14.90 -0.34
N GLN A 41 14.53 -14.93 -0.88
CA GLN A 41 15.59 -15.80 -0.39
C GLN A 41 16.13 -15.40 0.98
N THR A 42 16.38 -14.11 1.20
CA THR A 42 17.04 -13.62 2.43
C THR A 42 16.07 -12.94 3.38
N VAL A 43 16.42 -12.90 4.67
CA VAL A 43 15.62 -12.20 5.68
C VAL A 43 15.56 -10.71 5.37
N GLU A 44 16.66 -10.10 4.95
CA GLU A 44 16.74 -8.69 4.56
C GLU A 44 15.81 -8.38 3.39
N ALA A 45 15.75 -9.26 2.38
CA ALA A 45 14.83 -9.10 1.26
C ALA A 45 13.35 -9.25 1.69
N LYS A 46 13.06 -10.11 2.67
CA LYS A 46 11.72 -10.23 3.28
C LYS A 46 11.35 -8.96 4.02
N VAL A 47 12.23 -8.47 4.89
CA VAL A 47 12.03 -7.25 5.69
C VAL A 47 11.82 -6.05 4.78
N SER A 48 12.72 -5.83 3.80
CA SER A 48 12.62 -4.71 2.85
C SER A 48 11.31 -4.73 2.06
N TYR A 49 10.90 -5.91 1.57
CA TYR A 49 9.62 -6.07 0.89
C TYR A 49 8.43 -5.75 1.81
N LEU A 50 8.41 -6.31 3.02
CA LEU A 50 7.31 -6.10 3.96
C LEU A 50 7.24 -4.68 4.50
N VAL A 51 8.38 -3.99 4.68
CA VAL A 51 8.44 -2.56 5.01
C VAL A 51 7.75 -1.74 3.92
N LYS A 52 8.04 -2.04 2.64
CA LYS A 52 7.41 -1.36 1.50
C LYS A 52 5.90 -1.60 1.48
N GLU A 53 5.45 -2.83 1.67
CA GLU A 53 4.02 -3.17 1.71
C GLU A 53 3.30 -2.54 2.90
N ALA A 54 3.91 -2.55 4.09
CA ALA A 54 3.35 -1.93 5.29
C ALA A 54 3.16 -0.41 5.10
N ASN A 55 4.15 0.28 4.52
CA ASN A 55 4.03 1.70 4.15
C ASN A 55 2.93 1.95 3.11
N ALA A 56 2.80 1.05 2.13
CA ALA A 56 1.74 1.14 1.12
C ALA A 56 0.35 1.00 1.76
N PHE A 57 0.17 0.07 2.71
CA PHE A 57 -1.08 -0.07 3.46
C PHE A 57 -1.41 1.18 4.26
N VAL A 58 -0.45 1.73 5.00
CA VAL A 58 -0.63 2.98 5.75
C VAL A 58 -0.99 4.16 4.83
N SER A 59 -0.38 4.23 3.65
CA SER A 59 -0.66 5.29 2.67
C SER A 59 -2.04 5.16 2.01
N LYS A 60 -2.57 3.93 1.94
CA LYS A 60 -3.93 3.64 1.44
C LYS A 60 -4.98 3.62 2.56
N GLU A 61 -4.66 4.19 3.73
CA GLU A 61 -5.54 4.24 4.91
C GLU A 61 -5.95 2.84 5.44
N LYS A 62 -5.25 1.78 5.02
CA LYS A 62 -5.38 0.41 5.53
C LYS A 62 -4.49 0.23 6.77
N PHE A 63 -4.72 1.03 7.81
CA PHE A 63 -3.84 1.13 8.97
C PHE A 63 -3.61 -0.21 9.68
N ASP A 64 -4.67 -1.03 9.84
CA ASP A 64 -4.58 -2.34 10.47
C ASP A 64 -3.64 -3.29 9.72
N GLU A 65 -3.69 -3.29 8.39
CA GLU A 65 -2.84 -4.13 7.56
C GLU A 65 -1.38 -3.66 7.61
N GLY A 66 -1.15 -2.35 7.66
CA GLY A 66 0.17 -1.76 7.90
C GLY A 66 0.75 -2.21 9.25
N VAL A 67 -0.03 -2.12 10.32
CA VAL A 67 0.39 -2.53 11.67
C VAL A 67 0.63 -4.04 11.76
N LYS A 68 -0.25 -4.87 11.21
CA LYS A 68 -0.07 -6.34 11.19
C LYS A 68 1.23 -6.73 10.46
N THR A 69 1.48 -6.12 9.32
CA THR A 69 2.70 -6.37 8.52
C THR A 69 3.95 -5.95 9.28
N ALA A 70 3.95 -4.76 9.90
CA ALA A 70 5.07 -4.28 10.70
C ALA A 70 5.31 -5.14 11.97
N LYS A 71 4.25 -5.57 12.66
CA LYS A 71 4.36 -6.50 13.78
C LYS A 71 4.93 -7.85 13.36
N TYR A 72 4.56 -8.36 12.19
CA TYR A 72 5.14 -9.59 11.67
C TYR A 72 6.66 -9.48 11.51
N ILE A 73 7.16 -8.36 10.97
CA ILE A 73 8.60 -8.09 10.88
C ILE A 73 9.25 -8.17 12.26
N LEU A 74 8.71 -7.43 13.23
CA LEU A 74 9.26 -7.37 14.59
C LEU A 74 9.22 -8.72 15.32
N SER A 75 8.21 -9.55 15.06
CA SER A 75 8.06 -10.82 15.77
C SER A 75 8.78 -12.00 15.11
N ASN A 76 9.10 -11.93 13.81
CA ASN A 76 9.54 -13.12 13.05
C ASN A 76 10.80 -12.92 12.20
N LEU A 77 11.18 -11.68 11.89
CA LEU A 77 12.27 -11.41 10.94
C LEU A 77 13.35 -10.52 11.53
N ASP A 78 12.97 -9.41 12.14
CA ASP A 78 13.88 -8.44 12.74
C ASP A 78 13.16 -7.69 13.87
N GLU A 79 13.38 -8.13 15.11
CA GLU A 79 12.81 -7.54 16.33
C GLU A 79 13.28 -6.11 16.62
N ASN A 80 14.42 -5.74 16.05
CA ASN A 80 15.04 -4.44 16.27
C ASN A 80 14.81 -3.47 15.12
N SER A 81 14.03 -3.86 14.11
CA SER A 81 13.71 -3.04 12.94
C SER A 81 13.13 -1.68 13.32
N SER A 82 13.97 -0.64 13.24
CA SER A 82 13.56 0.75 13.46
C SER A 82 12.49 1.19 12.46
N GLU A 83 12.57 0.70 11.22
CA GLU A 83 11.57 0.97 10.18
C GLU A 83 10.20 0.40 10.54
N ALA A 84 10.12 -0.87 10.98
CA ALA A 84 8.86 -1.48 11.37
C ALA A 84 8.24 -0.79 12.61
N LYS A 85 9.06 -0.42 13.60
CA LYS A 85 8.61 0.37 14.77
C LYS A 85 8.02 1.72 14.33
N ASN A 86 8.71 2.43 13.44
CA ASN A 86 8.24 3.72 12.93
C ASN A 86 6.92 3.59 12.15
N ILE A 87 6.74 2.54 11.34
CA ILE A 87 5.50 2.31 10.61
C ILE A 87 4.30 2.14 11.55
N ILE A 88 4.47 1.45 12.68
CA ILE A 88 3.41 1.31 13.69
C ILE A 88 3.01 2.68 14.25
N GLU A 89 3.98 3.52 14.58
CA GLU A 89 3.71 4.87 15.11
C GLU A 89 3.08 5.79 14.05
N GLN A 90 3.52 5.70 12.80
CA GLN A 90 2.90 6.42 11.68
C GLN A 90 1.47 5.97 11.43
N ALA A 91 1.20 4.66 11.48
CA ALA A 91 -0.14 4.12 11.33
C ALA A 91 -1.09 4.63 12.43
N LYS A 92 -0.65 4.62 13.69
CA LYS A 92 -1.43 5.17 14.83
C LYS A 92 -1.71 6.66 14.66
N THR A 93 -0.69 7.43 14.30
CA THR A 93 -0.80 8.88 14.12
C THR A 93 -1.78 9.22 13.00
N LYS A 94 -1.65 8.56 11.85
CA LYS A 94 -2.56 8.77 10.72
C LYS A 94 -3.97 8.26 11.01
N LEU A 95 -4.13 7.16 11.73
CA LEU A 95 -5.44 6.68 12.17
C LEU A 95 -6.15 7.72 13.05
N LYS A 96 -5.43 8.30 14.02
CA LYS A 96 -5.98 9.36 14.87
C LYS A 96 -6.39 10.58 14.05
N ALA A 97 -5.50 11.07 13.19
CA ALA A 97 -5.79 12.21 12.33
C ALA A 97 -6.97 11.95 11.37
N PHE A 98 -7.08 10.73 10.84
CA PHE A 98 -8.19 10.31 10.00
C PHE A 98 -9.51 10.31 10.78
N ALA A 99 -9.51 9.79 12.01
CA ALA A 99 -10.68 9.78 12.88
C ALA A 99 -11.14 11.20 13.26
N GLU A 100 -10.20 12.08 13.61
CA GLU A 100 -10.47 13.49 13.91
C GLU A 100 -11.09 14.20 12.70
N LYS A 101 -10.48 14.05 11.52
CA LYS A 101 -11.00 14.60 10.26
C LYS A 101 -12.43 14.10 9.97
N LYS A 102 -12.69 12.80 10.14
CA LYS A 102 -14.04 12.25 9.94
C LYS A 102 -15.06 12.81 10.93
N ALA A 103 -14.67 13.01 12.18
CA ALA A 103 -15.54 13.63 13.17
C ALA A 103 -15.86 15.10 12.82
N GLU A 104 -14.89 15.86 12.32
CA GLU A 104 -15.12 17.24 11.88
C GLU A 104 -16.01 17.34 10.62
N GLU A 105 -15.80 16.45 9.64
CA GLU A 105 -16.65 16.33 8.46
C GLU A 105 -18.12 16.09 8.85
N LEU A 106 -18.35 15.18 9.81
CA LEU A 106 -19.69 14.88 10.31
C LEU A 106 -20.33 16.06 11.06
N LYS A 107 -19.57 16.78 11.89
CA LYS A 107 -20.06 17.99 12.58
C LYS A 107 -20.46 19.07 11.59
N THR A 108 -19.66 19.28 10.56
CA THR A 108 -19.93 20.28 9.51
C THR A 108 -21.17 19.93 8.72
N GLU A 109 -21.30 18.66 8.31
CA GLU A 109 -22.49 18.18 7.58
C GLU A 109 -23.76 18.27 8.44
N ALA A 110 -23.68 17.93 9.73
CA ALA A 110 -24.80 18.06 10.67
C ALA A 110 -25.24 19.53 10.85
N ASN A 111 -24.29 20.45 11.04
CA ASN A 111 -24.59 21.87 11.19
C ASN A 111 -25.20 22.47 9.92
N LYS A 112 -24.72 22.06 8.74
CA LYS A 112 -25.30 22.48 7.46
C LYS A 112 -26.76 22.05 7.35
N LYS A 113 -27.05 20.75 7.59
CA LYS A 113 -28.41 20.22 7.56
C LYS A 113 -29.34 20.88 8.57
N LEU A 114 -28.85 21.16 9.79
CA LEU A 114 -29.63 21.87 10.81
C LEU A 114 -29.92 23.33 10.41
N GLY A 115 -28.96 24.02 9.80
CA GLY A 115 -29.14 25.36 9.25
C GLY A 115 -30.22 25.40 8.16
N ASP A 116 -30.18 24.45 7.22
CA ASP A 116 -31.17 24.34 6.13
C ASP A 116 -32.59 24.08 6.66
N VAL A 117 -32.73 23.21 7.67
CA VAL A 117 -34.02 22.91 8.31
C VAL A 117 -34.57 24.14 9.06
N LYS A 118 -33.71 24.85 9.80
CA LYS A 118 -34.11 26.07 10.52
C LYS A 118 -34.55 27.18 9.56
N GLY A 119 -33.86 27.35 8.43
CA GLY A 119 -34.24 28.29 7.38
C GLY A 119 -35.62 27.98 6.76
N LYS A 120 -35.90 26.70 6.48
CA LYS A 120 -37.20 26.28 5.92
C LYS A 120 -38.35 26.44 6.91
N ILE A 121 -38.15 26.10 8.19
CA ILE A 121 -39.19 26.25 9.22
C ILE A 121 -39.51 27.73 9.48
N GLY A 122 -38.50 28.60 9.51
CA GLY A 122 -38.70 30.04 9.69
C GLY A 122 -39.44 30.73 8.53
N SER A 123 -39.39 30.15 7.33
CA SER A 123 -40.10 30.64 6.15
C SER A 123 -41.57 30.23 6.08
N LEU A 124 -42.01 29.22 6.85
CA LEU A 124 -43.38 28.68 6.81
C LEU A 124 -44.30 29.27 7.89
N GLY A 125 -43.77 30.08 8.80
CA GLY A 125 -44.53 30.74 9.88
C GLY A 125 -44.85 32.22 9.63
N LYS A 126 -44.68 32.72 8.40
CA LYS A 126 -45.09 34.07 7.98
C LYS A 126 -46.21 34.01 6.96
#